data_AF-A0A5N3X1K9-F1
#
_entry.id   AF-A0A5N3X1K9-F1
#
_cell.length_a   1.000
_cell.length_b   1.000
_cell.length_c   1.000
_cell.angle_alpha   90.00
_cell.angle_beta   90.00
_cell.angle_gamma   90.00
#
_symmetry.space_group_name_H-M   'P 1'
#
loop_
_entity.id
_entity.type
_entity.pdbx_description
1 polymer ?
#
loop_
_entity_poly.entity_id
_entity_poly.type
_entity_poly.pdbx_seq_one_letter_code
_entity_poly.pdbx_strand_id
1 'polypeptide(L)'
;MSVVFQKADSDLDYIQYRLEYEIKTNYPDSAGKKNPVTLLKELSAIKSRYQTLHVRFKPISVEQKETKSRICATFNKTMTLIQELQKETDLEHVDLTRLVKGHAFLDYVATAEEKTC
;
A
#
# COMPACT_ATOMS: atom_id res chain seq x y z
N MET A 1 -8.86 47.65 35.60
CA MET A 1 -7.61 47.10 35.03
C MET A 1 -6.46 47.93 35.57
N SER A 2 -5.34 47.34 36.02
CA SER A 2 -4.19 48.16 36.46
C SER A 2 -3.42 48.71 35.25
N VAL A 3 -2.70 49.81 35.44
CA VAL A 3 -1.90 50.46 34.38
C VAL A 3 -0.85 49.53 33.78
N VAL A 4 -0.31 48.60 34.59
CA VAL A 4 0.66 47.60 34.13
C VAL A 4 0.02 46.61 33.16
N PHE A 5 -1.22 46.19 33.43
CA PHE A 5 -1.97 45.31 32.53
C PHE A 5 -2.37 46.03 31.24
N GLN A 6 -2.82 47.29 31.32
CA GLN A 6 -3.15 48.07 30.12
C GLN A 6 -1.95 48.27 29.19
N LYS A 7 -0.76 48.48 29.77
CA LYS A 7 0.47 48.56 28.98
C LYS A 7 0.82 47.22 28.36
N ALA A 8 0.75 46.13 29.12
CA ALA A 8 1.04 44.78 28.60
C ALA A 8 0.09 44.40 27.45
N ASP A 9 -1.19 44.75 27.55
CA ASP A 9 -2.18 44.54 26.50
C ASP A 9 -1.81 45.34 25.23
N SER A 10 -1.50 46.63 25.38
CA SER A 10 -1.08 47.47 24.24
C SER A 10 0.25 47.03 23.61
N ASP A 11 1.19 46.52 24.42
CA ASP A 11 2.46 45.98 23.94
C ASP A 11 2.22 44.70 23.11
N LEU A 12 1.30 43.84 23.54
CA LEU A 12 0.91 42.63 22.81
C LEU A 12 0.23 42.98 21.47
N ASP A 13 -0.68 43.95 21.47
CA ASP A 13 -1.36 44.43 20.26
C ASP A 13 -0.34 44.97 19.23
N TYR A 14 0.67 45.71 19.69
CA TYR A 14 1.73 46.22 18.82
C TYR A 14 2.59 45.10 18.21
N ILE A 15 2.94 44.09 19.01
CA ILE A 15 3.68 42.91 18.54
C ILE A 15 2.86 42.17 17.46
N GLN A 16 1.56 41.95 17.71
CA GLN A 16 0.68 41.31 16.73
C GLN A 16 0.62 42.11 15.42
N TYR A 17 0.39 43.43 15.51
CA TYR A 17 0.32 44.30 14.34
C TYR A 17 1.60 44.23 13.49
N ARG A 18 2.78 44.30 14.13
CA ARG A 18 4.06 44.21 13.43
C ARG A 18 4.25 42.87 12.73
N LEU A 19 3.91 41.77 13.39
CA LEU A 19 4.02 40.43 12.80
C LEU A 19 3.09 40.27 11.60
N GLU A 20 1.83 40.72 11.72
CA GLU A 20 0.88 40.68 10.61
C GLU A 20 1.37 41.49 9.40
N TYR A 21 1.92 42.68 9.64
CA TYR A 21 2.50 43.51 8.59
C TYR A 21 3.67 42.81 7.91
N GLU A 22 4.65 42.33 8.68
CA GLU A 22 5.84 41.65 8.15
C GLU A 22 5.50 40.37 7.36
N ILE A 23 4.52 39.58 7.82
CA ILE A 23 4.04 38.38 7.12
C ILE A 23 3.38 38.77 5.79
N LYS A 24 2.45 39.74 5.80
CA LYS A 24 1.74 40.18 4.58
C LYS A 24 2.68 40.77 3.53
N THR A 25 3.72 41.49 3.95
CA THR A 25 4.67 42.13 3.02
C THR A 25 5.69 41.14 2.46
N ASN A 26 6.22 40.22 3.26
CA ASN A 26 7.31 39.32 2.83
C ASN A 26 6.81 37.98 2.26
N TYR A 27 5.60 37.56 2.61
CA TYR A 27 5.00 36.30 2.18
C TYR A 27 3.60 36.55 1.61
N PRO A 28 3.48 37.19 0.43
CA PRO A 28 2.20 37.26 -0.26
C PRO A 28 1.70 35.82 -0.49
N ASP A 29 0.38 35.63 -0.35
CA ASP A 29 -0.35 34.37 -0.15
C ASP A 29 -0.12 33.26 -1.21
N SER A 30 0.77 33.47 -2.18
CA SER A 30 0.95 32.59 -3.34
C SER A 30 2.38 32.49 -3.88
N ALA A 31 3.41 32.44 -3.04
CA ALA A 31 4.78 32.11 -3.47
C ALA A 31 4.95 30.60 -3.85
N GLY A 32 3.93 29.97 -4.45
CA GLY A 32 3.94 28.60 -4.95
C GLY A 32 3.96 27.49 -3.88
N LYS A 33 4.11 27.82 -2.59
CA LYS A 33 4.13 26.85 -1.49
C LYS A 33 2.73 26.68 -0.91
N LYS A 34 2.28 25.43 -0.78
CA LYS A 34 0.98 25.12 -0.15
C LYS A 34 0.99 25.55 1.31
N ASN A 35 -0.14 26.11 1.75
CA ASN A 35 -0.36 26.43 3.16
C ASN A 35 -0.22 25.18 4.05
N PRO A 36 0.50 25.23 5.19
CA PRO A 36 0.68 24.09 6.09
C PRO A 36 -0.62 23.43 6.57
N VAL A 37 -1.68 24.20 6.79
CA VAL A 37 -3.00 23.69 7.18
C VAL A 37 -3.59 22.82 6.07
N THR A 38 -3.45 23.23 4.82
CA THR A 38 -3.88 22.45 3.65
C THR A 38 -3.05 21.18 3.52
N LEU A 39 -1.73 21.27 3.69
CA LEU A 39 -0.84 20.10 3.66
C LEU A 39 -1.22 19.06 4.73
N LEU A 40 -1.54 19.48 5.95
CA LEU A 40 -1.97 18.58 7.01
C LEU A 40 -3.27 17.84 6.66
N LYS A 41 -4.22 18.53 6.03
CA LYS A 41 -5.48 17.92 5.55
C LYS A 41 -5.21 16.89 4.45
N GLU A 42 -4.37 17.22 3.48
CA GLU A 42 -3.97 16.31 2.40
C GLU A 42 -3.26 15.06 2.95
N LEU A 43 -2.31 15.24 3.86
CA LEU A 43 -1.57 14.15 4.50
C LEU A 43 -2.50 13.21 5.28
N SER A 44 -3.47 13.76 6.02
CA SER A 44 -4.48 12.97 6.71
C SER A 44 -5.33 12.14 5.75
N ALA A 45 -5.76 12.73 4.64
CA ALA A 45 -6.51 12.02 3.61
C ALA A 45 -5.69 10.89 2.96
N ILE A 46 -4.41 11.14 2.66
CA ILE A 46 -3.49 10.12 2.10
C ILE A 46 -3.30 8.97 3.10
N LYS A 47 -3.04 9.28 4.37
CA LYS A 47 -2.87 8.29 5.43
C LYS A 47 -4.11 7.39 5.55
N SER A 48 -5.30 7.99 5.58
CA SER A 48 -6.56 7.25 5.65
C SER A 48 -6.77 6.32 4.46
N ARG A 49 -6.52 6.80 3.24
CA ARG A 49 -6.60 5.99 2.01
C ARG A 49 -5.64 4.81 2.04
N TYR A 50 -4.39 5.04 2.44
CA TYR A 50 -3.39 3.99 2.57
C TYR A 50 -3.81 2.93 3.58
N GLN A 51 -4.23 3.35 4.78
CA GLN A 51 -4.69 2.41 5.83
C GLN A 51 -5.86 1.56 5.34
N THR A 52 -6.82 2.17 4.65
CA THR A 52 -7.97 1.45 4.10
C THR A 52 -7.56 0.46 3.01
N LEU A 53 -6.64 0.85 2.12
CA LEU A 53 -6.12 -0.05 1.09
C LEU A 53 -5.34 -1.22 1.70
N HIS A 54 -4.49 -0.95 2.67
CA HIS A 54 -3.68 -1.96 3.36
C HIS A 54 -4.55 -2.99 4.09
N VAL A 55 -5.60 -2.53 4.80
CA VAL A 55 -6.56 -3.44 5.46
C VAL A 55 -7.29 -4.32 4.44
N ARG A 56 -7.68 -3.76 3.29
CA ARG A 56 -8.32 -4.54 2.21
C ARG A 56 -7.37 -5.51 1.52
N PHE A 57 -6.10 -5.14 1.36
CA PHE A 57 -5.11 -5.95 0.67
C PHE A 57 -4.68 -7.18 1.48
N LYS A 58 -4.55 -7.06 2.81
CA LYS A 58 -4.15 -8.16 3.70
C LYS A 58 -4.90 -9.48 3.47
N PRO A 59 -6.25 -9.53 3.54
CA PRO A 59 -6.97 -10.78 3.34
C PRO A 59 -6.85 -11.30 1.90
N ILE A 60 -6.79 -10.42 0.89
CA ILE A 60 -6.63 -10.82 -0.51
C ILE A 60 -5.32 -11.58 -0.71
N SER A 61 -4.22 -11.08 -0.14
CA SER A 61 -2.90 -11.75 -0.23
C SER A 61 -2.93 -13.14 0.42
N VAL A 62 -3.61 -13.28 1.57
CA VAL A 62 -3.78 -14.58 2.23
C VAL A 62 -4.60 -15.54 1.37
N GLU A 63 -5.74 -15.07 0.84
CA GLU A 63 -6.63 -15.88 -0.01
C GLU A 63 -5.97 -16.30 -1.32
N GLN A 64 -5.17 -15.42 -1.93
CA GLN A 64 -4.38 -15.72 -3.12
C GLN A 64 -3.37 -16.84 -2.85
N LYS A 65 -2.64 -16.74 -1.73
CA LYS A 65 -1.69 -17.77 -1.30
C LYS A 65 -2.39 -19.11 -1.05
N GLU A 66 -3.53 -19.11 -0.37
CA GLU A 66 -4.31 -20.32 -0.10
C GLU A 66 -4.84 -20.94 -1.40
N THR A 67 -5.42 -20.12 -2.28
CA THR A 67 -5.97 -20.55 -3.57
C THR A 67 -4.88 -21.20 -4.43
N LYS A 68 -3.71 -20.55 -4.51
CA LYS A 68 -2.55 -21.10 -5.21
C LYS A 68 -2.15 -22.46 -4.63
N SER A 69 -2.03 -22.56 -3.31
CA SER A 69 -1.69 -23.82 -2.63
C SER A 69 -2.71 -24.93 -2.93
N ARG A 70 -4.00 -24.60 -2.96
CA ARG A 70 -5.09 -25.56 -3.23
C ARG A 70 -5.06 -26.04 -4.69
N ILE A 71 -4.82 -25.13 -5.64
CA ILE A 71 -4.68 -25.48 -7.06
C ILE A 71 -3.48 -26.41 -7.24
N CYS A 72 -2.31 -26.06 -6.69
CA CYS A 72 -1.12 -26.91 -6.77
C CYS A 72 -1.36 -28.30 -6.15
N ALA A 73 -1.98 -28.36 -4.97
CA ALA A 73 -2.29 -29.63 -4.31
C ALA A 73 -3.24 -30.50 -5.14
N THR A 74 -4.28 -29.90 -5.72
CA THR A 74 -5.26 -30.60 -6.56
C THR A 74 -4.62 -31.09 -7.85
N PHE A 75 -3.84 -30.22 -8.50
CA PHE A 75 -3.12 -30.55 -9.71
C PHE A 75 -2.17 -31.73 -9.50
N ASN A 76 -1.36 -31.69 -8.44
CA ASN A 76 -0.42 -32.77 -8.11
C ASN A 76 -1.15 -34.09 -7.86
N LYS A 77 -2.27 -34.08 -7.12
CA LYS A 77 -3.10 -35.28 -6.90
C LYS A 77 -3.65 -35.86 -8.20
N THR A 78 -4.23 -35.02 -9.04
CA THR A 78 -4.77 -35.45 -10.35
C THR A 78 -3.65 -36.01 -11.23
N MET A 79 -2.48 -35.38 -11.23
CA MET A 79 -1.32 -35.84 -11.98
C MET A 79 -0.85 -37.22 -11.49
N THR A 80 -0.77 -37.44 -10.18
CA THR A 80 -0.43 -38.75 -9.60
C THR A 80 -1.45 -39.81 -10.01
N LEU A 81 -2.75 -39.52 -9.92
CA LEU A 81 -3.80 -40.46 -10.34
C LEU A 81 -3.70 -40.82 -11.83
N ILE A 82 -3.44 -39.84 -12.70
CA ILE A 82 -3.23 -40.09 -14.14
C ILE A 82 -2.03 -41.01 -14.36
N GLN A 83 -0.91 -40.76 -13.66
CA GLN A 83 0.29 -41.58 -13.77
C GLN A 83 0.07 -43.01 -13.27
N GLU A 84 -0.72 -43.20 -12.22
CA GLU A 84 -1.10 -44.53 -11.72
C GLU A 84 -1.95 -45.29 -12.74
N LEU A 85 -2.97 -44.65 -13.31
CA LEU A 85 -3.83 -45.26 -14.34
C LEU A 85 -3.06 -45.61 -15.62
N GLN A 86 -2.13 -44.76 -16.05
CA GLN A 86 -1.27 -45.02 -17.21
C GLN A 86 -0.40 -46.27 -17.01
N LYS A 87 0.12 -46.49 -15.80
CA LYS A 87 0.90 -47.70 -15.47
C LYS A 87 0.06 -48.97 -15.53
N GLU A 88 -1.24 -48.88 -15.25
CA GLU A 88 -2.14 -50.04 -15.27
C GLU A 88 -2.59 -50.42 -16.69
N THR A 89 -2.59 -49.48 -17.63
CA THR A 89 -3.18 -49.65 -18.97
C THR A 89 -2.16 -49.78 -20.11
N ASP A 90 -0.86 -49.87 -19.82
CA ASP A 90 0.25 -49.91 -20.82
C ASP A 90 0.18 -48.78 -21.88
N LEU A 91 -0.49 -47.67 -21.56
CA LEU A 91 -0.54 -46.48 -22.41
C LEU A 91 0.80 -45.73 -22.33
N GLU A 92 1.38 -45.40 -23.49
CA GLU A 92 2.62 -44.60 -23.55
C GLU A 92 2.50 -43.29 -22.76
N HIS A 93 3.60 -42.96 -22.08
CA HIS A 93 3.73 -41.77 -21.25
C HIS A 93 3.56 -40.51 -22.10
N VAL A 94 2.35 -39.95 -22.13
CA VAL A 94 2.14 -38.60 -22.67
C VAL A 94 3.05 -37.67 -21.88
N ASP A 95 4.02 -37.04 -22.56
CA ASP A 95 5.03 -36.16 -21.98
C ASP A 95 4.39 -34.86 -21.49
N LEU A 96 3.66 -34.98 -20.38
CA LEU A 96 2.98 -33.93 -19.64
C LEU A 96 3.97 -32.86 -19.15
N THR A 97 5.27 -33.14 -19.21
CA THR A 97 6.38 -32.20 -18.97
C THR A 97 6.27 -30.94 -19.85
N ARG A 98 5.66 -31.03 -21.05
CA ARG A 98 5.36 -29.85 -21.89
C ARG A 98 4.26 -28.94 -21.32
N LEU A 99 3.27 -29.49 -20.59
CA LEU A 99 2.31 -28.70 -19.80
C LEU A 99 2.96 -28.15 -18.51
N VAL A 100 3.96 -28.86 -17.98
CA VAL A 100 4.77 -28.48 -16.79
C VAL A 100 5.78 -27.37 -17.09
N LYS A 101 5.91 -26.86 -18.33
CA LYS A 101 6.57 -25.54 -18.52
C LYS A 101 5.86 -24.40 -17.76
N GLY A 102 4.64 -24.62 -17.26
CA GLY A 102 3.97 -23.79 -16.26
C GLY A 102 4.52 -23.89 -14.82
N HIS A 103 5.39 -24.85 -14.49
CA HIS A 103 6.05 -24.94 -13.17
C HIS A 103 6.99 -23.76 -12.94
N ALA A 104 7.74 -23.36 -13.97
CA ALA A 104 8.52 -22.12 -13.96
C ALA A 104 7.64 -20.87 -13.86
N PHE A 105 6.40 -20.90 -14.38
CA PHE A 105 5.44 -19.81 -14.24
C PHE A 105 4.89 -19.71 -12.81
N LEU A 106 4.56 -20.85 -12.18
CA LEU A 106 4.09 -20.88 -10.78
C LEU A 106 5.21 -20.54 -9.78
N ASP A 107 6.46 -20.90 -10.08
CA ASP A 107 7.66 -20.52 -9.31
C ASP A 107 8.06 -19.06 -9.55
N TYR A 108 7.95 -18.53 -10.77
CA TYR A 108 8.12 -17.10 -11.07
C TYR A 108 7.08 -16.24 -10.34
N VAL A 109 5.82 -16.68 -10.31
CA VAL A 109 4.76 -16.03 -9.51
C VAL A 109 5.04 -16.17 -8.01
N ALA A 110 5.66 -17.27 -7.54
CA ALA A 110 6.03 -17.43 -6.12
C ALA A 110 7.14 -16.44 -5.70
N THR A 111 8.15 -16.28 -6.55
CA THR A 111 9.33 -15.44 -6.28
C THR A 111 9.06 -13.95 -6.49
N ALA A 112 8.05 -13.56 -7.27
CA ALA A 112 7.64 -12.17 -7.44
C ALA A 112 6.96 -11.57 -6.19
N GLU A 113 6.25 -12.39 -5.40
CA GLU A 113 5.56 -11.93 -4.18
C GLU A 113 6.52 -11.71 -3.01
N GLU A 114 7.65 -12.43 -2.96
CA GLU A 114 8.63 -12.32 -1.86
C GLU A 114 9.48 -11.04 -1.91
N LYS A 115 9.48 -10.32 -3.05
CA LYS A 115 10.22 -9.06 -3.23
C LYS A 115 9.40 -7.79 -2.97
N THR A 116 8.13 -7.92 -2.58
CA THR A 116 7.21 -6.77 -2.40
C THR A 116 6.76 -6.56 -0.95
N CYS A 117 7.45 -7.15 0.02
CA CYS A 117 7.29 -6.84 1.45
C CYS A 117 8.57 -6.21 2.02
#